data_AF-A0A7X9WWG7-F1
#
_entry.id   AF-A0A7X9WWG7-F1
#
_cell.length_a   1.000
_cell.length_b   1.000
_cell.length_c   1.000
_cell.angle_alpha   90.00
_cell.angle_beta   90.00
_cell.angle_gamma   90.00
#
_symmetry.space_group_name_H-M   'P 1'
#
loop_
_entity.id
_entity.type
_entity.pdbx_description
1 polymer ?
#
loop_
_entity_poly.entity_id
_entity_poly.type
_entity_poly.pdbx_seq_one_letter_code
_entity_poly.pdbx_strand_id
1 'polypeptide(L)'
;MGLALAAGLTAAQPVAAQPAMRLGTQTFVERVSTDINGRPRRTLASADRVGPGDTLIVIVHWRNASTQPVRDFAVTRAVPPRTRPDLNDPHMQVSVDGGGHWGRLDQFWLPTPLGGMRRAVVEDVTHIRWQLPEAVPPGRTGRISYRAVMR
;
A
#
# COMPACT_ATOMS: atom_id res chain seq x y z
N MET A 1 -27.38 49.11 40.25
CA MET A 1 -26.13 48.42 39.84
C MET A 1 -26.51 47.02 39.38
N GLY A 2 -26.56 46.78 38.08
CA GLY A 2 -26.93 45.48 37.52
C GLY A 2 -25.67 44.66 37.22
N LEU A 3 -25.54 43.49 37.85
CA LEU A 3 -24.51 42.51 37.50
C LEU A 3 -25.02 41.70 36.29
N ALA A 4 -24.36 41.84 35.14
CA ALA A 4 -24.57 40.96 34.00
C ALA A 4 -23.63 39.75 34.11
N LEU A 5 -24.19 38.56 34.35
CA LEU A 5 -23.47 37.28 34.26
C LEU A 5 -23.32 36.89 32.79
N ALA A 6 -22.09 36.90 32.28
CA ALA A 6 -21.75 36.37 30.97
C ALA A 6 -21.56 34.84 31.06
N ALA A 7 -22.49 34.07 30.48
CA ALA A 7 -22.37 32.63 30.33
C ALA A 7 -21.42 32.30 29.17
N GLY A 8 -20.25 31.73 29.47
CA GLY A 8 -19.30 31.25 28.47
C GLY A 8 -19.77 29.97 27.81
N LEU A 9 -20.06 30.01 26.51
CA LEU A 9 -20.30 28.84 25.67
C LEU A 9 -18.95 28.17 25.34
N THR A 10 -18.61 27.09 26.04
CA THR A 10 -17.54 26.17 25.63
C THR A 10 -18.00 25.38 24.41
N ALA A 11 -17.54 25.75 23.21
CA ALA A 11 -17.75 24.97 22.01
C ALA A 11 -16.95 23.66 22.11
N ALA A 12 -17.64 22.52 22.14
CA ALA A 12 -17.00 21.21 22.03
C ALA A 12 -16.38 21.07 20.63
N GLN A 13 -15.05 21.02 20.55
CA GLN A 13 -14.38 20.77 19.29
C GLN A 13 -14.48 19.27 18.96
N PRO A 14 -14.82 18.91 17.70
CA PRO A 14 -14.89 17.52 17.31
C PRO A 14 -13.48 16.90 17.40
N VAL A 15 -13.33 15.89 18.25
CA VAL A 15 -12.13 15.05 18.28
C VAL A 15 -12.16 14.19 17.02
N ALA A 16 -11.27 14.47 16.06
CA ALA A 16 -11.08 13.61 14.91
C ALA A 16 -10.62 12.22 15.40
N ALA A 17 -11.46 11.19 15.20
CA ALA A 17 -11.11 9.82 15.53
C ALA A 17 -9.89 9.41 14.71
N GLN A 18 -8.82 9.00 15.38
CA GLN A 18 -7.65 8.47 14.69
C GLN A 18 -8.01 7.13 14.04
N PRO A 19 -7.51 6.84 12.83
CA PRO A 19 -7.80 5.58 12.17
C PRO A 19 -7.29 4.42 13.03
N ALA A 20 -8.14 3.40 13.23
CA ALA A 20 -7.81 2.24 14.06
C ALA A 20 -6.56 1.52 13.56
N MET A 21 -6.38 1.45 12.24
CA MET A 21 -5.18 0.95 11.58
C MET A 21 -4.32 2.10 11.07
N ARG A 22 -3.09 2.18 11.57
CA ARG A 22 -2.07 3.10 11.04
C ARG A 22 -1.19 2.35 10.05
N LEU A 23 -0.90 2.98 8.91
CA LEU A 23 0.02 2.43 7.92
C LEU A 23 1.14 3.43 7.62
N GLY A 24 2.36 2.93 7.51
CA GLY A 24 3.53 3.66 7.04
C GLY A 24 4.12 2.96 5.82
N THR A 25 4.60 3.72 4.84
CA THR A 25 5.21 3.17 3.63
C THR A 25 6.63 3.68 3.50
N GLN A 26 7.56 2.78 3.19
CA GLN A 26 8.94 3.08 2.85
C GLN A 26 9.28 2.42 1.53
N THR A 27 9.94 3.14 0.63
CA THR A 27 10.34 2.63 -0.68
C THR A 27 11.84 2.69 -0.81
N PHE A 28 12.43 1.59 -1.23
CA PHE A 28 13.87 1.44 -1.45
C PHE A 28 14.12 1.05 -2.90
N VAL A 29 15.30 1.35 -3.42
CA VAL A 29 15.79 0.85 -4.70
C VAL A 29 16.82 -0.23 -4.43
N GLU A 30 16.62 -1.41 -5.02
CA GLU A 30 17.63 -2.46 -5.07
C GLU A 30 18.67 -2.09 -6.14
N ARG A 31 19.90 -1.81 -5.69
CA ARG A 31 21.05 -1.53 -6.55
C ARG A 31 21.95 -2.75 -6.59
N VAL A 32 22.29 -3.20 -7.78
CA VAL A 32 23.35 -4.20 -7.98
C VAL A 32 24.64 -3.43 -8.26
N SER A 33 25.59 -3.47 -7.34
CA SER A 33 26.95 -2.97 -7.55
C SER A 33 27.91 -4.15 -7.65
N THR A 34 29.01 -3.97 -8.37
CA THR A 34 30.09 -4.96 -8.36
C THR A 34 31.03 -4.64 -7.20
N ASP A 35 31.33 -5.62 -6.35
CA ASP A 35 32.31 -5.44 -5.29
C ASP A 35 33.75 -5.41 -5.84
N ILE A 36 34.73 -5.14 -4.96
CA ILE A 36 36.16 -5.09 -5.32
C ILE A 36 36.70 -6.41 -5.91
N ASN A 37 35.95 -7.51 -5.75
CA ASN A 37 36.31 -8.86 -6.23
C ASN A 37 35.53 -9.25 -7.49
N GLY A 38 34.81 -8.32 -8.13
CA GLY A 38 34.03 -8.61 -9.33
C GLY A 38 32.68 -9.28 -9.07
N ARG A 39 32.23 -9.42 -7.81
CA ARG A 39 30.98 -10.11 -7.46
C ARG A 39 29.81 -9.12 -7.39
N PRO A 40 28.62 -9.49 -7.88
CA PRO A 40 27.43 -8.66 -7.73
C PRO A 40 26.99 -8.61 -6.26
N ARG A 41 26.82 -7.39 -5.74
CA ARG A 41 26.32 -7.07 -4.41
C ARG A 41 25.03 -6.29 -4.53
N ARG A 42 23.95 -6.80 -3.92
CA ARG A 42 22.67 -6.10 -3.82
C ARG A 42 22.66 -5.21 -2.59
N THR A 43 22.37 -3.93 -2.78
CA THR A 43 22.28 -2.95 -1.70
C THR A 43 20.95 -2.21 -1.81
N LEU A 44 20.30 -1.94 -0.67
CA LEU A 44 19.11 -1.08 -0.63
C LEU A 44 19.55 0.36 -0.50
N ALA A 45 19.25 1.17 -1.51
CA ALA A 45 19.45 2.61 -1.50
C ALA A 45 18.11 3.33 -1.31
N SER A 46 18.18 4.56 -0.81
CA SER A 46 17.01 5.46 -0.81
C SER A 46 16.50 5.66 -2.23
N ALA A 47 15.18 5.78 -2.39
CA ALA A 47 14.52 5.92 -3.69
C ALA A 47 14.67 7.32 -4.32
N ASP A 48 15.55 8.18 -3.79
CA ASP A 48 15.72 9.56 -4.26
C ASP A 48 16.22 9.65 -5.71
N ARG A 49 16.84 8.58 -6.22
CA ARG A 49 17.15 8.40 -7.63
C ARG A 49 16.65 7.03 -8.07
N VAL A 50 15.61 7.00 -8.89
CA VAL A 50 15.10 5.79 -9.56
C VAL A 50 15.22 5.98 -11.07
N GLY A 51 15.79 5.01 -11.76
CA GLY A 51 15.87 4.96 -13.23
C GLY A 51 15.12 3.75 -13.80
N PRO A 52 14.86 3.73 -15.11
CA PRO A 52 14.31 2.56 -15.80
C PRO A 52 15.12 1.28 -15.50
N GLY A 53 14.43 0.17 -15.27
CA GLY A 53 15.02 -1.13 -14.91
C GLY A 53 15.33 -1.31 -13.42
N ASP A 54 15.31 -0.25 -12.61
CA ASP A 54 15.53 -0.35 -11.18
C ASP A 54 14.41 -1.15 -10.51
N THR A 55 14.77 -2.04 -9.59
CA THR A 55 13.78 -2.75 -8.76
C THR A 55 13.52 -1.95 -7.49
N LEU A 56 12.27 -1.51 -7.33
CA LEU A 56 11.75 -0.95 -6.11
C LEU A 56 11.37 -2.07 -5.14
N ILE A 57 11.71 -1.89 -3.87
CA ILE A 57 11.18 -2.66 -2.76
C ILE A 57 10.35 -1.71 -1.92
N VAL A 58 9.04 -1.95 -1.90
CA VAL A 58 8.09 -1.16 -1.11
C VAL A 58 7.74 -1.95 0.13
N ILE A 59 7.97 -1.35 1.29
CA ILE A 59 7.66 -1.91 2.60
C ILE A 59 6.52 -1.11 3.21
N VAL A 60 5.44 -1.81 3.53
CA VAL A 60 4.28 -1.27 4.23
C VAL A 60 4.27 -1.78 5.65
N HIS A 61 4.52 -0.89 6.60
CA HIS A 61 4.33 -1.15 8.02
C HIS A 61 2.88 -0.88 8.38
N TRP A 62 2.31 -1.72 9.24
CA TRP A 62 0.97 -1.52 9.78
C TRP A 62 0.96 -1.72 11.29
N ARG A 63 0.05 -1.02 11.96
CA ARG A 63 -0.19 -1.12 13.41
C ARG A 63 -1.67 -0.94 13.70
N ASN A 64 -2.24 -1.84 14.52
CA ASN A 64 -3.49 -1.54 15.21
C ASN A 64 -3.20 -0.54 16.34
N ALA A 65 -3.62 0.70 16.16
CA ALA A 65 -3.42 1.80 17.09
C ALA A 65 -4.65 2.04 18.01
N SER A 66 -5.70 1.24 17.85
CA SER A 66 -6.89 1.30 18.68
C SER A 66 -6.77 0.43 19.94
N THR A 67 -7.75 0.55 20.84
CA THR A 67 -7.90 -0.27 22.04
C THR A 67 -8.74 -1.53 21.81
N GLN A 68 -9.22 -1.76 20.57
CA GLN A 68 -10.07 -2.89 20.21
C GLN A 68 -9.44 -3.73 19.09
N PRO A 69 -9.78 -5.03 18.96
CA PRO A 69 -9.38 -5.80 17.79
C PRO A 69 -9.96 -5.19 16.50
N VAL A 70 -9.14 -5.09 15.45
CA VAL A 70 -9.60 -4.70 14.12
C VAL A 70 -9.83 -5.97 13.30
N ARG A 71 -10.99 -6.10 12.66
CA ARG A 71 -11.35 -7.25 11.83
C ARG A 71 -11.43 -6.92 10.36
N ASP A 72 -11.29 -7.93 9.52
CA ASP A 72 -11.49 -7.87 8.06
C ASP A 72 -10.70 -6.74 7.38
N PHE A 73 -9.53 -6.43 7.91
CA PHE A 73 -8.71 -5.35 7.41
C PHE A 73 -7.77 -5.82 6.31
N ALA A 74 -7.70 -5.04 5.24
CA ALA A 74 -6.77 -5.27 4.17
C ALA A 74 -5.78 -4.11 4.02
N VAL A 75 -4.50 -4.44 3.84
CA VAL A 75 -3.49 -3.46 3.46
C VAL A 75 -3.57 -3.27 1.95
N THR A 76 -4.00 -2.08 1.51
CA THR A 76 -4.12 -1.73 0.10
C THR A 76 -3.08 -0.69 -0.29
N ARG A 77 -2.47 -0.84 -1.48
CA ARG A 77 -1.57 0.15 -2.09
C ARG A 77 -1.87 0.34 -3.55
N ALA A 78 -1.89 1.59 -3.99
CA ALA A 78 -1.81 1.91 -5.41
C ALA A 78 -0.43 1.47 -5.95
N VAL A 79 -0.42 0.94 -7.16
CA VAL A 79 0.82 0.63 -7.87
C VAL A 79 1.51 1.96 -8.21
N PRO A 80 2.80 2.15 -7.86
CA PRO A 80 3.50 3.38 -8.20
C PRO A 80 3.51 3.63 -9.72
N PRO A 81 3.35 4.89 -10.17
CA PRO A 81 3.36 5.21 -11.59
C PRO A 81 4.64 4.71 -12.28
N ARG A 82 4.52 4.29 -13.54
CA ARG A 82 5.63 3.76 -14.37
C ARG A 82 6.33 2.54 -13.77
N THR A 83 5.68 1.79 -12.89
CA THR A 83 6.25 0.55 -12.34
C THR A 83 5.44 -0.69 -12.73
N ARG A 84 6.12 -1.82 -12.84
CA ARG A 84 5.54 -3.15 -13.01
C ARG A 84 5.62 -3.91 -11.69
N PRO A 85 4.51 -4.14 -10.98
CA PRO A 85 4.55 -4.90 -9.74
C PRO A 85 4.88 -6.38 -10.00
N ASP A 86 5.63 -6.98 -9.09
CA ASP A 86 5.84 -8.42 -9.01
C ASP A 86 4.63 -9.06 -8.30
N LEU A 87 3.94 -9.97 -8.98
CA LEU A 87 2.69 -10.59 -8.52
C LEU A 87 2.86 -12.04 -8.03
N ASN A 88 4.10 -12.45 -7.74
CA ASN A 88 4.43 -13.82 -7.33
C ASN A 88 3.98 -14.17 -5.91
N ASP A 89 3.60 -13.19 -5.08
CA ASP A 89 3.07 -13.45 -3.74
C ASP A 89 1.66 -14.08 -3.84
N PRO A 90 1.45 -15.30 -3.32
CA PRO A 90 0.15 -15.98 -3.39
C PRO A 90 -0.93 -15.33 -2.53
N HIS A 91 -0.57 -14.57 -1.50
CA HIS A 91 -1.52 -13.86 -0.64
C HIS A 91 -1.90 -12.48 -1.19
N MET A 92 -1.21 -12.01 -2.22
CA MET A 92 -1.51 -10.76 -2.90
C MET A 92 -2.76 -10.90 -3.76
N GLN A 93 -3.63 -9.91 -3.66
CA GLN A 93 -4.74 -9.67 -4.58
C GLN A 93 -4.48 -8.38 -5.33
N VAL A 94 -5.00 -8.27 -6.55
CA VAL A 94 -4.85 -7.11 -7.41
C VAL A 94 -6.22 -6.54 -7.77
N SER A 95 -6.22 -5.29 -8.20
CA SER A 95 -7.37 -4.62 -8.81
C SER A 95 -6.92 -3.92 -10.09
N VAL A 96 -7.78 -3.98 -11.11
CA VAL A 96 -7.58 -3.30 -12.41
C VAL A 96 -8.49 -2.09 -12.59
N ASP A 97 -9.25 -1.72 -11.55
CA ASP A 97 -10.35 -0.76 -11.61
C ASP A 97 -10.34 0.24 -10.44
N GLY A 98 -9.16 0.57 -9.91
CA GLY A 98 -9.02 1.57 -8.86
C GLY A 98 -9.33 1.07 -7.44
N GLY A 99 -9.41 -0.25 -7.25
CA GLY A 99 -9.74 -0.89 -5.96
C GLY A 99 -11.20 -1.30 -5.81
N GLY A 100 -11.99 -1.27 -6.89
CA GLY A 100 -13.39 -1.70 -6.89
C GLY A 100 -13.53 -3.21 -6.73
N HIS A 101 -12.79 -3.98 -7.53
CA HIS A 101 -12.78 -5.44 -7.50
C HIS A 101 -11.40 -5.99 -7.16
N TRP A 102 -11.37 -7.15 -6.50
CA TRP A 102 -10.14 -7.76 -5.99
C TRP A 102 -10.09 -9.25 -6.30
N GLY A 103 -8.93 -9.72 -6.76
CA GLY A 103 -8.73 -11.11 -7.12
C GLY A 103 -7.31 -11.38 -7.58
N ARG A 104 -7.10 -12.56 -8.16
CA ARG A 104 -5.88 -12.86 -8.91
C ARG A 104 -5.97 -12.24 -10.30
N LEU A 105 -4.83 -11.86 -10.89
CA LEU A 105 -4.81 -11.13 -12.17
C LEU A 105 -5.54 -11.88 -13.31
N ASP A 106 -5.39 -13.21 -13.33
CA ASP A 106 -5.98 -14.11 -14.32
C ASP A 106 -7.52 -14.22 -14.26
N GLN A 107 -8.13 -13.69 -13.20
CA GLN A 107 -9.58 -13.59 -13.02
C GLN A 107 -10.18 -12.33 -13.67
N PHE A 108 -9.34 -11.35 -14.04
CA PHE A 108 -9.80 -10.09 -14.59
C PHE A 108 -9.81 -10.06 -16.12
N TRP A 109 -10.89 -9.49 -16.65
CA TRP A 109 -11.09 -9.25 -18.07
C TRP A 109 -11.49 -7.79 -18.27
N LEU A 110 -10.93 -7.16 -19.29
CA LEU A 110 -11.20 -5.77 -19.63
C LEU A 110 -11.79 -5.68 -21.04
N PRO A 111 -12.70 -4.72 -21.29
CA PRO A 111 -13.19 -4.46 -22.63
C PRO A 111 -12.04 -3.93 -23.50
N THR A 112 -12.10 -4.24 -24.80
CA THR A 112 -11.18 -3.66 -25.77
C THR A 112 -11.80 -2.45 -26.49
N PRO A 113 -11.00 -1.48 -26.97
CA PRO A 113 -11.52 -0.34 -27.74
C PRO A 113 -12.27 -0.73 -29.02
N LEU A 114 -12.00 -1.92 -29.57
CA LEU A 114 -12.61 -2.42 -30.81
C LEU A 114 -13.84 -3.31 -30.55
N GLY A 115 -14.32 -3.36 -29.30
CA GLY A 115 -15.34 -4.30 -28.86
C GLY A 115 -14.76 -5.65 -28.38
N GLY A 116 -15.55 -6.39 -27.61
CA GLY A 116 -15.10 -7.65 -26.99
C GLY A 116 -14.26 -7.46 -25.73
N MET A 117 -13.70 -8.57 -25.23
CA MET A 117 -12.98 -8.65 -23.95
C MET A 117 -11.58 -9.22 -24.16
N ARG A 118 -10.61 -8.75 -23.37
CA ARG A 118 -9.26 -9.32 -23.26
C ARG A 118 -8.93 -9.65 -21.81
N ARG A 119 -8.01 -10.60 -21.58
CA ARG A 119 -7.45 -10.83 -20.25
C ARG A 119 -6.69 -9.58 -19.78
N ALA A 120 -6.77 -9.32 -18.48
CA ALA A 120 -5.92 -8.33 -17.84
C ALA A 120 -4.45 -8.74 -17.89
N VAL A 121 -3.57 -7.77 -18.07
CA VAL A 121 -2.12 -7.91 -17.98
C VAL A 121 -1.60 -7.13 -16.78
N VAL A 122 -0.33 -7.32 -16.43
CA VAL A 122 0.27 -6.68 -15.25
C VAL A 122 0.22 -5.14 -15.37
N GLU A 123 0.24 -4.63 -16.58
CA GLU A 123 0.14 -3.20 -16.92
C GLU A 123 -1.23 -2.60 -16.57
N ASP A 124 -2.28 -3.43 -16.48
CA ASP A 124 -3.62 -2.97 -16.11
C ASP A 124 -3.80 -2.87 -14.58
N VAL A 125 -2.85 -3.37 -13.79
CA VAL A 125 -2.97 -3.38 -12.33
C VAL A 125 -2.84 -1.97 -11.78
N THR A 126 -3.90 -1.53 -11.11
CA THR A 126 -3.98 -0.20 -10.47
C THR A 126 -3.64 -0.27 -8.99
N HIS A 127 -4.06 -1.34 -8.31
CA HIS A 127 -3.85 -1.53 -6.87
C HIS A 127 -3.53 -2.96 -6.53
N ILE A 128 -2.85 -3.13 -5.40
CA ILE A 128 -2.52 -4.40 -4.78
C ILE A 128 -2.99 -4.41 -3.32
N ARG A 129 -3.37 -5.59 -2.83
CA ARG A 129 -4.00 -5.77 -1.52
C ARG A 129 -3.55 -7.07 -0.87
N TRP A 130 -3.41 -7.03 0.46
CA TRP A 130 -3.23 -8.21 1.30
C TRP A 130 -4.25 -8.19 2.42
N GLN A 131 -4.90 -9.32 2.65
CA GLN A 131 -5.77 -9.50 3.81
C GLN A 131 -4.92 -9.77 5.05
N LEU A 132 -5.18 -9.05 6.13
CA LEU A 132 -4.61 -9.38 7.44
C LEU A 132 -5.40 -10.54 8.07
N PRO A 133 -4.88 -11.16 9.14
CA PRO A 133 -5.66 -12.14 9.91
C PRO A 133 -7.02 -11.58 10.31
N GLU A 134 -8.01 -12.47 10.43
CA GLU A 134 -9.43 -12.15 10.69
C GLU A 134 -9.61 -11.14 11.83
N ALA A 135 -8.78 -11.23 12.88
CA ALA A 135 -8.72 -10.25 13.95
C ALA A 135 -7.27 -9.86 14.25
N VAL A 136 -7.00 -8.56 14.21
CA VAL A 136 -5.72 -7.94 14.57
C VAL A 136 -5.85 -7.33 15.97
N PRO A 137 -5.20 -7.90 17.01
CA PRO A 137 -5.32 -7.39 18.38
C PRO A 137 -4.79 -5.95 18.55
N PRO A 138 -5.25 -5.22 19.60
CA PRO A 138 -4.71 -3.91 19.96
C PRO A 138 -3.18 -3.90 20.05
N GLY A 139 -2.54 -2.88 19.48
CA GLY A 139 -1.09 -2.73 19.52
C GLY A 139 -0.30 -3.66 18.59
N ARG A 140 -0.95 -4.66 17.95
CA ARG A 140 -0.27 -5.57 17.01
C ARG A 140 0.30 -4.78 15.83
N THR A 141 1.50 -5.15 15.42
CA THR A 141 2.19 -4.58 14.27
C THR A 141 2.66 -5.66 13.31
N GLY A 142 2.98 -5.26 12.09
CA GLY A 142 3.62 -6.11 11.11
C GLY A 142 4.09 -5.31 9.90
N ARG A 143 4.69 -6.02 8.94
CA ARG A 143 5.07 -5.46 7.66
C ARG A 143 4.65 -6.37 6.52
N ILE A 144 4.37 -5.76 5.39
CA ILE A 144 4.26 -6.42 4.08
C ILE A 144 5.29 -5.77 3.17
N SER A 145 5.91 -6.54 2.28
CA SER A 145 6.79 -5.99 1.26
C SER A 145 6.45 -6.55 -0.10
N TYR A 146 6.54 -5.71 -1.12
CA TYR A 146 6.42 -6.13 -2.51
C TYR A 146 7.48 -5.46 -3.36
N ARG A 147 7.76 -6.07 -4.52
CA ARG A 147 8.71 -5.56 -5.50
C ARG A 147 7.97 -4.97 -6.68
N ALA A 148 8.53 -3.94 -7.28
CA ALA A 148 8.06 -3.40 -8.54
C ALA A 148 9.24 -2.91 -9.38
N VAL A 149 9.24 -3.15 -10.68
CA VAL A 149 10.32 -2.73 -11.58
C VAL A 149 9.94 -1.42 -12.26
N MET A 150 10.83 -0.43 -12.21
CA MET A 150 10.65 0.83 -12.94
C MET A 150 10.76 0.59 -14.45
N ARG A 151 9.83 1.14 -15.22
CA ARG A 151 9.78 1.05 -16.67
C ARG A 151 10.35 2.30 -17.34
#